data_AF-A0A848N7B1-F1
#
_entry.id   AF-A0A848N7B1-F1
#
_cell.length_a   1.000
_cell.length_b   1.000
_cell.length_c   1.000
_cell.angle_alpha   90.00
_cell.angle_beta   90.00
_cell.angle_gamma   90.00
#
_symmetry.space_group_name_H-M   'P 1'
#
loop_
_entity.id
_entity.type
_entity.pdbx_description
1 polymer ?
#
loop_
_entity_poly.entity_id
_entity_poly.type
_entity_poly.pdbx_seq_one_letter_code
_entity_poly.pdbx_strand_id
1 'polypeptide(L)'
;MYTDLYKAADLLIESVNDYLELFSSKIDFTAENALDVMVSHYKEVKMVDFFLALYPKETFILSSDYLYIGLYRNHNNCLTLSFMRSFKFSDGTDETIEIEFNLNFDSVNFHSYYSKNIELRADDLKNDENLYENLIESFKSEVFYEKIRNTKPDTFELKINYNV
;
A
#
# COMPACT_ATOMS: atom_id res chain seq x y z
N MET A 1 -23.28 11.78 -10.05
CA MET A 1 -21.85 11.52 -10.29
C MET A 1 -21.38 10.95 -8.97
N TYR A 2 -21.32 9.65 -8.72
CA TYR A 2 -20.57 8.62 -9.43
C TYR A 2 -21.15 7.21 -9.18
N THR A 3 -22.34 6.90 -9.70
CA THR A 3 -23.00 5.60 -9.49
C THR A 3 -22.24 4.40 -10.07
N ASP A 4 -21.21 4.63 -10.89
CA ASP A 4 -20.34 3.59 -11.45
C ASP A 4 -19.04 3.38 -10.65
N LEU A 5 -18.80 4.10 -9.54
CA LEU A 5 -17.58 3.96 -8.73
C LEU A 5 -17.41 2.57 -8.10
N TYR A 6 -18.50 1.86 -7.80
CA TYR A 6 -18.42 0.47 -7.36
C TYR A 6 -17.92 -0.48 -8.47
N LYS A 7 -18.30 -0.24 -9.74
CA LYS A 7 -17.68 -0.95 -10.88
C LYS A 7 -16.24 -0.49 -11.10
N ALA A 8 -15.94 0.76 -10.78
CA ALA A 8 -14.59 1.28 -10.81
C ALA A 8 -13.71 0.54 -9.80
N ALA A 9 -14.20 0.25 -8.58
CA ALA A 9 -13.43 -0.44 -7.56
C ALA A 9 -12.94 -1.82 -8.03
N ASP A 10 -13.79 -2.66 -8.64
CA ASP A 10 -13.38 -3.97 -9.17
C ASP A 10 -12.35 -3.82 -10.31
N LEU A 11 -12.56 -2.85 -11.22
CA LEU A 11 -11.60 -2.57 -12.31
C LEU A 11 -10.28 -1.96 -11.79
N LEU A 12 -10.34 -1.22 -10.68
CA LEU A 12 -9.18 -0.66 -9.99
C LEU A 12 -8.43 -1.76 -9.24
N ILE A 13 -9.13 -2.73 -8.65
CA ILE A 13 -8.55 -3.95 -8.08
C ILE A 13 -7.85 -4.73 -9.19
N GLU A 14 -8.51 -5.02 -10.30
CA GLU A 14 -7.90 -5.73 -11.45
C GLU A 14 -6.70 -4.97 -12.00
N SER A 15 -6.80 -3.64 -12.18
CA SER A 15 -5.69 -2.82 -12.67
C SER A 15 -4.51 -2.79 -11.70
N VAL A 16 -4.77 -2.67 -10.40
CA VAL A 16 -3.74 -2.72 -9.34
C VAL A 16 -3.12 -4.11 -9.26
N ASN A 17 -3.92 -5.17 -9.38
CA ASN A 17 -3.46 -6.55 -9.40
C ASN A 17 -2.56 -6.85 -10.60
N ASP A 18 -2.98 -6.44 -11.79
CA ASP A 18 -2.26 -6.65 -13.05
C ASP A 18 -0.98 -5.81 -13.09
N TYR A 19 -1.03 -4.57 -12.62
CA TYR A 19 0.10 -3.63 -12.68
C TYR A 19 1.16 -3.87 -11.63
N LEU A 20 0.76 -4.17 -10.38
CA LEU A 20 1.72 -4.51 -9.35
C LEU A 20 2.40 -5.87 -9.66
N GLU A 21 1.96 -6.58 -10.72
CA GLU A 21 2.31 -7.96 -11.05
C GLU A 21 2.28 -8.90 -9.84
N LEU A 22 1.58 -8.50 -8.76
CA LEU A 22 1.58 -9.18 -7.48
C LEU A 22 1.01 -10.58 -7.61
N PHE A 23 0.12 -10.77 -8.60
CA PHE A 23 -0.62 -12.01 -8.80
C PHE A 23 -0.36 -12.69 -10.15
N SER A 24 0.25 -12.00 -11.12
CA SER A 24 0.46 -12.54 -12.47
C SER A 24 1.65 -13.51 -12.59
N SER A 25 2.58 -13.52 -11.62
CA SER A 25 3.72 -14.45 -11.70
C SER A 25 4.20 -15.18 -10.44
N LYS A 26 3.85 -14.84 -9.19
CA LYS A 26 4.44 -15.52 -8.03
C LYS A 26 3.50 -15.74 -6.85
N ILE A 27 3.05 -16.99 -6.72
CA ILE A 27 2.56 -17.56 -5.46
C ILE A 27 3.66 -17.53 -4.37
N ASP A 28 4.93 -17.28 -4.72
CA ASP A 28 6.09 -17.31 -3.80
C ASP A 28 6.86 -15.97 -3.79
N PHE A 29 6.40 -15.00 -3.02
CA PHE A 29 7.17 -13.79 -2.67
C PHE A 29 7.38 -13.71 -1.15
N THR A 30 8.48 -13.10 -0.72
CA THR A 30 8.74 -12.81 0.71
C THR A 30 8.23 -11.43 1.10
N ALA A 31 8.15 -11.14 2.41
CA ALA A 31 7.81 -9.80 2.90
C ALA A 31 8.76 -8.72 2.35
N GLU A 32 10.05 -9.03 2.18
CA GLU A 32 11.05 -8.12 1.61
C GLU A 32 10.79 -7.85 0.12
N ASN A 33 10.44 -8.87 -0.65
CA ASN A 33 10.06 -8.67 -2.06
C ASN A 33 8.84 -7.76 -2.18
N ALA A 34 7.80 -7.99 -1.36
CA ALA A 34 6.61 -7.15 -1.38
C ALA A 34 6.90 -5.70 -0.95
N LEU A 35 7.69 -5.50 0.11
CA LEU A 35 8.08 -4.16 0.55
C LEU A 35 8.84 -3.40 -0.55
N ASP A 36 9.83 -4.03 -1.17
CA ASP A 36 10.64 -3.39 -2.20
C ASP A 36 9.82 -3.01 -3.44
N VAL A 37 8.90 -3.89 -3.86
CA VAL A 37 7.95 -3.62 -4.96
C VAL A 37 7.05 -2.42 -4.61
N MET A 38 6.45 -2.41 -3.42
CA MET A 38 5.54 -1.33 -3.00
C MET A 38 6.27 0.02 -2.87
N VAL A 39 7.50 0.02 -2.34
CA VAL A 39 8.32 1.24 -2.23
C VAL A 39 8.77 1.74 -3.60
N SER A 40 9.20 0.83 -4.50
CA SER A 40 9.56 1.18 -5.87
C SER A 40 8.38 1.82 -6.60
N HIS A 41 7.18 1.24 -6.48
CA HIS A 41 5.97 1.82 -7.07
C HIS A 41 5.63 3.20 -6.53
N TYR A 42 5.87 3.45 -5.25
CA TYR A 42 5.64 4.79 -4.71
C TYR A 42 6.63 5.83 -5.25
N LYS A 43 7.90 5.45 -5.45
CA LYS A 43 8.92 6.35 -6.01
C LYS A 43 8.73 6.62 -7.50
N GLU A 44 8.34 5.61 -8.26
CA GLU A 44 8.29 5.68 -9.73
C GLU A 44 6.91 6.06 -10.28
N VAL A 45 5.81 5.79 -9.56
CA VAL A 45 4.45 5.81 -10.13
C VAL A 45 3.52 6.70 -9.32
N LYS A 46 2.91 7.68 -9.99
CA LYS A 46 1.81 8.48 -9.44
C LYS A 46 0.50 7.81 -9.83
N MET A 47 -0.45 7.66 -8.90
CA MET A 47 -1.73 6.99 -9.17
C MET A 47 -2.61 7.67 -10.23
N VAL A 48 -2.22 8.87 -10.67
CA VAL A 48 -2.66 9.49 -11.93
C VAL A 48 -2.57 8.52 -13.10
N ASP A 49 -1.50 7.72 -13.18
CA ASP A 49 -1.28 6.79 -14.29
C ASP A 49 -2.33 5.65 -14.33
N PHE A 50 -2.80 5.20 -13.16
CA PHE A 50 -3.83 4.16 -13.03
C PHE A 50 -5.23 4.68 -13.35
N PHE A 51 -5.60 5.84 -12.79
CA PHE A 51 -6.91 6.45 -13.04
C PHE A 51 -7.07 6.87 -14.50
N LEU A 52 -6.01 7.36 -15.13
CA LEU A 52 -5.99 7.67 -16.56
C LEU A 52 -6.18 6.41 -17.44
N ALA A 53 -5.76 5.23 -17.01
CA ALA A 53 -6.01 3.99 -17.76
C ALA A 53 -7.50 3.58 -17.73
N LEU A 54 -8.16 3.75 -16.58
CA LEU A 54 -9.58 3.41 -16.38
C LEU A 54 -10.52 4.44 -16.99
N TYR A 55 -10.16 5.72 -16.91
CA TYR A 55 -10.96 6.84 -17.39
C TYR A 55 -10.12 7.78 -18.29
N PRO A 56 -9.63 7.31 -19.45
CA PRO A 56 -8.65 8.04 -20.28
C PRO A 56 -9.16 9.34 -20.89
N LYS A 57 -10.45 9.65 -20.71
CA LYS A 57 -11.10 10.87 -21.21
C LYS A 57 -11.33 11.92 -20.13
N GLU A 58 -11.03 11.61 -18.88
CA GLU A 58 -11.22 12.53 -17.76
C GLU A 58 -9.88 13.15 -17.34
N THR A 59 -9.90 14.45 -17.04
CA THR A 59 -8.74 15.17 -16.52
C THR A 59 -8.76 15.06 -15.01
N PHE A 60 -7.88 14.20 -14.46
CA PHE A 60 -7.74 14.02 -13.02
C PHE A 60 -6.62 14.89 -12.46
N ILE A 61 -6.89 15.56 -11.35
CA ILE A 61 -5.89 16.29 -10.58
C ILE A 61 -5.97 15.75 -9.14
N LEU A 62 -4.88 15.12 -8.69
CA LEU A 62 -4.74 14.66 -7.31
C LEU A 62 -4.40 15.85 -6.42
N SER A 63 -5.10 15.99 -5.30
CA SER A 63 -4.74 16.96 -4.26
C SER A 63 -3.78 16.37 -3.22
N SER A 64 -3.84 15.06 -2.97
CA SER A 64 -2.92 14.37 -2.05
C SER A 64 -2.74 12.89 -2.39
N ASP A 65 -1.58 12.35 -2.04
CA ASP A 65 -1.18 10.96 -2.23
C ASP A 65 -0.27 10.53 -1.06
N TYR A 66 -0.70 9.49 -0.34
CA TYR A 66 -0.04 9.00 0.87
C TYR A 66 0.23 7.50 0.74
N LEU A 67 1.45 7.06 1.07
CA LEU A 67 1.74 5.65 1.29
C LEU A 67 2.02 5.40 2.78
N TYR A 68 1.20 4.56 3.39
CA TYR A 68 1.37 4.04 4.73
C TYR A 68 1.94 2.62 4.64
N ILE A 69 2.98 2.35 5.42
CA ILE A 69 3.55 1.01 5.58
C ILE A 69 3.53 0.71 7.07
N GLY A 70 2.91 -0.41 7.45
CA GLY A 70 2.75 -0.75 8.85
C GLY A 70 2.94 -2.23 9.16
N LEU A 71 3.51 -2.48 10.33
CA LEU A 71 3.59 -3.79 10.96
C LEU A 71 2.66 -3.79 12.16
N TYR A 72 1.67 -4.66 12.12
CA TYR A 72 0.66 -4.77 13.15
C TYR A 72 0.57 -6.20 13.63
N ARG A 73 0.24 -6.37 14.91
CA ARG A 73 -0.26 -7.64 15.44
C ARG A 73 -1.78 -7.58 15.42
N ASN A 74 -2.42 -8.51 14.69
CA ASN A 74 -3.88 -8.63 14.73
C ASN A 74 -4.34 -9.32 16.03
N HIS A 75 -5.64 -9.30 16.29
CA HIS A 75 -6.24 -9.85 17.51
C HIS A 75 -5.99 -11.36 17.72
N ASN A 76 -5.53 -12.08 16.69
CA ASN A 76 -5.28 -13.53 16.70
C ASN A 76 -3.79 -13.89 16.88
N ASN A 77 -2.94 -12.94 17.28
CA ASN A 77 -1.49 -13.08 17.38
C ASN A 77 -0.75 -13.21 16.03
N CYS A 78 -1.44 -13.01 14.92
CA CYS A 78 -0.80 -13.03 13.61
C CYS A 78 -0.13 -11.68 13.35
N LEU A 79 1.02 -11.72 12.69
CA LEU A 79 1.69 -10.51 12.22
C LEU A 79 1.14 -10.13 10.86
N THR A 80 0.86 -8.85 10.67
CA THR A 80 0.40 -8.29 9.40
C THR A 80 1.37 -7.20 8.96
N LEU A 81 1.91 -7.34 7.75
CA LEU A 81 2.55 -6.24 7.03
C LEU A 81 1.49 -5.63 6.10
N SER A 82 1.16 -4.37 6.34
CA SER A 82 0.11 -3.64 5.64
C SER A 82 0.72 -2.50 4.84
N PHE A 83 0.23 -2.36 3.62
CA PHE A 83 0.50 -1.25 2.72
C PHE A 83 -0.83 -0.58 2.43
N MET A 84 -0.98 0.69 2.79
CA MET A 84 -2.19 1.44 2.46
C MET A 84 -1.78 2.67 1.65
N ARG A 85 -2.39 2.88 0.49
CA ARG A 85 -2.21 4.09 -0.29
C ARG A 85 -3.52 4.84 -0.38
N SER A 86 -3.52 6.12 0.01
CA SER A 86 -4.72 6.96 0.09
C SER A 86 -4.62 8.15 -0.84
N PHE A 87 -5.73 8.47 -1.52
CA PHE A 87 -5.82 9.49 -2.56
C PHE A 87 -6.99 10.42 -2.30
N LYS A 88 -6.76 11.72 -2.48
CA LYS A 88 -7.81 12.74 -2.51
C LYS A 88 -7.83 13.45 -3.86
N PHE A 89 -9.02 13.62 -4.42
CA PHE A 89 -9.23 14.33 -5.66
C PHE A 89 -9.36 15.84 -5.43
N SER A 90 -8.93 16.65 -6.40
CA SER A 90 -9.03 18.11 -6.33
C SER A 90 -10.40 18.66 -6.73
N ASP A 91 -11.48 17.89 -6.54
CA ASP A 91 -12.85 18.27 -6.94
C ASP A 91 -13.63 19.00 -5.85
N GLY A 92 -12.97 19.27 -4.71
CA GLY A 92 -13.55 19.99 -3.57
C GLY A 92 -14.41 19.11 -2.66
N THR A 93 -14.50 17.81 -2.92
CA THR A 93 -15.11 16.84 -2.00
C THR A 93 -14.12 16.41 -0.92
N ASP A 94 -14.63 15.78 0.14
CA ASP A 94 -13.81 15.08 1.15
C ASP A 94 -13.65 13.59 0.85
N GLU A 95 -14.06 13.15 -0.34
CA GLU A 95 -14.02 11.76 -0.75
C GLU A 95 -12.55 11.30 -0.95
N THR A 96 -12.24 10.11 -0.45
CA THR A 96 -10.93 9.49 -0.63
C THR A 96 -11.05 8.07 -1.16
N ILE A 97 -10.03 7.66 -1.90
CA ILE A 97 -9.83 6.27 -2.30
C ILE A 97 -8.66 5.73 -1.54
N GLU A 98 -8.85 4.57 -0.93
CA GLU A 98 -7.81 3.87 -0.18
C GLU A 98 -7.63 2.49 -0.78
N ILE A 99 -6.41 2.17 -1.17
CA ILE A 99 -6.00 0.83 -1.58
C ILE A 99 -5.22 0.25 -0.41
N GLU A 100 -5.67 -0.88 0.12
CA GLU A 100 -5.04 -1.56 1.24
C GLU A 100 -4.60 -2.97 0.82
N PHE A 101 -3.30 -3.25 0.91
CA PHE A 101 -2.72 -4.56 0.68
C PHE A 101 -2.11 -5.10 1.97
N ASN A 102 -2.62 -6.23 2.43
CA ASN A 102 -2.22 -6.86 3.68
C ASN A 102 -1.57 -8.21 3.42
N LEU A 103 -0.46 -8.46 4.11
CA LEU A 103 0.26 -9.73 4.16
C LEU A 103 0.20 -10.28 5.58
N ASN A 104 -0.40 -11.46 5.77
CA ASN A 104 -0.55 -12.08 7.08
C ASN A 104 0.43 -13.24 7.26
N PHE A 105 1.03 -13.31 8.45
CA PHE A 105 1.98 -14.32 8.88
C PHE A 105 1.44 -15.03 10.13
N ASP A 106 0.37 -15.79 9.94
CA ASP A 106 -0.33 -16.54 10.98
C ASP A 106 0.55 -17.63 11.63
N SER A 107 1.51 -18.16 10.87
CA SER A 107 2.46 -19.18 11.31
C SER A 107 3.57 -18.64 12.22
N VAL A 108 3.75 -17.32 12.29
CA VAL A 108 4.80 -16.67 13.09
C VAL A 108 4.25 -16.29 14.46
N ASN A 109 4.56 -17.11 15.48
CA ASN A 109 4.11 -16.85 16.85
C ASN A 109 4.88 -15.69 17.50
N PHE A 110 4.17 -14.70 18.03
CA PHE A 110 4.75 -13.59 18.78
C PHE A 110 3.97 -13.25 20.04
N HIS A 111 4.69 -13.11 21.15
CA HIS A 111 4.08 -12.86 22.46
C HIS A 111 3.93 -11.37 22.79
N SER A 112 4.67 -10.48 22.13
CA SER A 112 4.63 -9.03 22.37
C SER A 112 3.63 -8.30 21.46
N TYR A 113 2.93 -7.30 21.98
CA TYR A 113 2.13 -6.39 21.15
C TYR A 113 3.09 -5.44 20.42
N TYR A 114 2.87 -5.28 19.11
CA TYR A 114 3.67 -4.41 18.28
C TYR A 114 2.79 -3.78 17.20
N SER A 115 2.91 -2.47 17.07
CA SER A 115 2.20 -1.66 16.10
C SER A 115 3.15 -0.53 15.71
N LYS A 116 3.85 -0.69 14.58
CA LYS A 116 4.67 0.38 14.01
C LYS A 116 4.15 0.71 12.63
N ASN A 117 4.03 1.98 12.35
CA ASN A 117 3.72 2.48 11.02
C ASN A 117 4.69 3.58 10.63
N ILE A 118 4.86 3.73 9.33
CA ILE A 118 5.50 4.88 8.71
C ILE A 118 4.55 5.40 7.63
N GLU A 119 4.53 6.71 7.48
CA GLU A 119 3.79 7.40 6.45
C GLU A 119 4.81 8.11 5.55
N LEU A 120 4.65 7.95 4.25
CA LEU A 120 5.42 8.64 3.23
C LEU A 120 4.47 9.61 2.51
N ARG A 121 4.78 10.91 2.56
CA ARG A 121 3.97 11.96 1.92
C ARG A 121 4.76 12.66 0.84
N ALA A 122 4.23 12.73 -0.38
CA ALA A 122 4.92 13.30 -1.53
C ALA A 122 5.54 14.70 -1.28
N ASP A 123 4.94 15.49 -0.39
CA ASP A 123 5.43 16.81 0.01
C ASP A 123 6.67 16.79 0.91
N ASP A 124 6.92 15.71 1.64
CA ASP A 124 8.04 15.59 2.57
C ASP A 124 9.40 15.58 1.83
N LEU A 125 9.43 15.06 0.59
CA LEU A 125 10.62 15.09 -0.29
C LEU A 125 11.05 16.50 -0.70
N LYS A 126 10.16 17.50 -0.63
CA LYS A 126 10.54 18.88 -0.94
C LYS A 126 11.50 19.47 0.08
N ASN A 127 11.55 18.90 1.28
CA ASN A 127 12.33 19.40 2.41
C ASN A 127 13.55 18.53 2.74
N ASP A 128 13.49 17.22 2.46
CA ASP A 128 14.60 16.28 2.64
C ASP A 128 14.49 15.14 1.63
N GLU A 129 15.39 15.13 0.64
CA GLU A 129 15.42 14.14 -0.44
C GLU A 129 15.69 12.71 0.07
N ASN A 130 16.30 12.53 1.25
CA ASN A 130 16.66 11.21 1.80
C ASN A 130 15.72 10.75 2.93
N LEU A 131 14.70 11.52 3.26
CA LEU A 131 13.83 11.23 4.40
C LEU A 131 13.15 9.86 4.26
N TYR A 132 12.73 9.51 3.05
CA TYR A 132 12.09 8.22 2.79
C TYR A 132 13.04 7.05 2.98
N GLU A 133 14.25 7.12 2.43
CA GLU A 133 15.27 6.08 2.61
C GLU A 133 15.52 5.85 4.10
N ASN A 134 15.69 6.93 4.88
CA ASN A 134 15.91 6.84 6.32
C ASN A 134 14.71 6.19 7.06
N LEU A 135 13.47 6.54 6.70
CA LEU A 135 12.27 5.95 7.29
C LEU A 135 12.14 4.46 6.95
N ILE A 136 12.44 4.09 5.70
CA ILE A 136 12.43 2.71 5.23
C ILE A 136 13.54 1.89 5.90
N GLU A 137 14.76 2.41 5.99
CA GLU A 137 15.87 1.74 6.69
C GLU A 137 15.56 1.55 8.17
N SER A 138 15.01 2.59 8.82
CA SER A 138 14.53 2.50 10.21
C SER A 138 13.47 1.42 10.37
N PHE A 139 12.52 1.33 9.44
CA PHE A 139 11.51 0.28 9.43
C PHE A 139 12.11 -1.11 9.21
N LYS A 140 13.06 -1.26 8.27
CA LYS A 140 13.75 -2.52 8.01
C LYS A 140 14.59 -2.98 9.21
N SER A 141 15.11 -2.06 10.01
CA SER A 141 15.89 -2.37 11.22
C SER A 141 15.07 -2.93 12.38
N GLU A 142 13.74 -2.90 12.29
CA GLU A 142 12.87 -3.40 13.34
C GLU A 142 13.01 -4.92 13.50
N VAL A 143 13.18 -5.36 14.76
CA VAL A 143 13.33 -6.78 15.11
C VAL A 143 12.20 -7.65 14.54
N PHE A 144 11.01 -7.08 14.40
CA PHE A 144 9.84 -7.74 13.85
C PHE A 144 9.95 -7.92 12.34
N TYR A 145 10.36 -6.88 11.62
CA TYR A 145 10.58 -6.96 10.19
C TYR A 145 11.68 -7.97 9.86
N GLU A 146 12.80 -7.95 10.59
CA GLU A 146 13.90 -8.89 10.43
C GLU A 146 13.48 -10.37 10.56
N LYS A 147 12.41 -10.66 11.32
CA LYS A 147 11.88 -12.01 11.46
C LYS A 147 10.98 -12.46 10.31
N ILE A 148 10.34 -11.53 9.60
CA ILE A 148 9.39 -11.86 8.53
C ILE A 148 9.91 -11.53 7.13
N ARG A 149 10.98 -10.73 6.99
CA ARG A 149 11.53 -10.25 5.71
C ARG A 149 11.77 -11.36 4.68
N ASN A 150 12.23 -12.53 5.12
CA ASN A 150 12.51 -13.68 4.25
C ASN A 150 11.41 -14.76 4.32
N THR A 151 10.32 -14.47 5.02
CA THR A 151 9.19 -15.37 5.19
C THR A 151 8.15 -15.07 4.13
N LYS A 152 7.55 -16.12 3.60
CA LYS A 152 6.38 -16.02 2.73
C LYS A 152 5.13 -15.76 3.59
N PRO A 153 4.26 -14.82 3.21
CA PRO A 153 2.99 -14.64 3.92
C PRO A 153 2.13 -15.90 3.80
N ASP A 154 1.44 -16.26 4.88
CA ASP A 154 0.47 -17.35 4.90
C ASP A 154 -0.74 -17.01 4.05
N THR A 155 -1.22 -15.77 4.15
CA THR A 155 -2.28 -15.23 3.33
C THR A 155 -2.00 -13.77 2.97
N PHE A 156 -2.67 -13.27 1.94
CA PHE A 156 -2.65 -11.87 1.58
C PHE A 156 -4.04 -11.42 1.14
N GLU A 157 -4.29 -10.12 1.20
CA GLU A 157 -5.59 -9.54 0.86
C GLU A 157 -5.38 -8.14 0.25
N LEU A 158 -6.05 -7.86 -0.87
CA LEU A 158 -6.16 -6.52 -1.45
C LEU A 158 -7.59 -6.01 -1.26
N LYS A 159 -7.73 -4.79 -0.75
CA LYS A 159 -8.99 -4.07 -0.61
C LYS A 159 -8.89 -2.71 -1.26
N ILE A 160 -10.02 -2.23 -1.76
CA ILE A 160 -10.19 -0.85 -2.19
C ILE A 160 -11.41 -0.30 -1.49
N ASN A 161 -11.19 0.76 -0.71
CA ASN A 161 -12.22 1.48 0.02
C ASN A 161 -12.44 2.84 -0.64
N TYR A 162 -13.70 3.19 -0.80
CA TYR A 162 -14.11 4.54 -1.16
C TYR A 162 -14.77 5.16 0.07
N ASN A 163 -14.12 6.15 0.66
CA ASN A 163 -14.57 6.82 1.87
C ASN A 163 -15.22 8.15 1.49
N VAL A 164 -16.40 8.42 2.07
CA VAL A 164 -17.23 9.61 1.86
C VAL A 164 -17.41 10.35 3.17
#